data_AF-Q07DP3-F1
#
_entry.id   AF-Q07DP3-F1
#
_cell.length_a   1.000
_cell.length_b   1.000
_cell.length_c   1.000
_cell.angle_alpha   90.00
_cell.angle_beta   90.00
_cell.angle_gamma   90.00
#
_symmetry.space_group_name_H-M   'P 1'
#
loop_
_entity.id
_entity.type
_entity.pdbx_description
1 polymer ?
#
loop_
_entity_poly.entity_id
_entity_poly.type
_entity_poly.pdbx_seq_one_letter_code
_entity_poly.pdbx_strand_id
1 'polypeptide(L)'
;SGLELMNGRVLPAFLLCSALLVIKMYVVAVITGQVRLRKKAFANPEDAQRHGGLQYCRNDPDVERCLRAHRNDMETIYPFLFLGFVYSFLGPNPFVARMHFLVFFLGRMVHTVAYLGKLRAPTRSLAYTLAQLPCASMALQIVWEAARHL
;
A
#
# COMPACT_ATOMS: atom_id res chain seq x y z
N SER A 1 -12.27 12.16 30.43
CA SER A 1 -12.28 10.83 31.12
C SER A 1 -11.46 9.82 30.31
N GLY A 2 -11.02 8.68 30.86
CA GLY A 2 -10.22 7.68 30.11
C GLY A 2 -10.85 7.21 28.79
N LEU A 3 -12.18 7.37 28.65
CA LEU A 3 -12.95 7.12 27.43
C LEU A 3 -12.67 8.13 26.31
N GLU A 4 -12.44 9.42 26.61
CA GLU A 4 -12.07 10.44 25.62
C GLU A 4 -10.65 10.23 25.08
N LEU A 5 -9.75 9.73 25.93
CA LEU A 5 -8.39 9.34 25.51
C LEU A 5 -8.39 8.08 24.62
N MET A 6 -9.41 7.23 24.74
CA MET A 6 -9.63 6.06 23.89
C MET A 6 -10.32 6.41 22.57
N ASN A 7 -11.33 7.30 22.59
CA ASN A 7 -11.96 7.88 21.39
C ASN A 7 -10.98 8.73 20.57
N GLY A 8 -10.07 9.47 21.21
CA GLY A 8 -9.14 10.38 20.53
C GLY A 8 -7.97 9.74 19.77
N ARG A 9 -7.90 8.40 19.64
CA ARG A 9 -6.73 7.69 19.07
C ARG A 9 -7.01 6.93 17.78
N VAL A 10 -8.19 7.08 17.17
CA VAL A 10 -8.50 6.47 15.86
C VAL A 10 -7.71 7.17 14.76
N LEU A 11 -7.88 8.49 14.62
CA LEU A 11 -7.20 9.28 13.61
C LEU A 11 -5.66 9.22 13.73
N PRO A 12 -5.03 9.35 14.92
CA PRO A 12 -3.59 9.15 15.05
C PRO A 12 -3.10 7.77 14.60
N ALA A 13 -3.84 6.70 14.92
CA ALA A 13 -3.48 5.35 14.49
C ALA A 13 -3.58 5.18 12.97
N PHE A 14 -4.63 5.74 12.37
CA PHE A 14 -4.79 5.80 10.92
C PHE A 14 -3.62 6.57 10.27
N LEU A 15 -3.34 7.79 10.72
CA LEU A 15 -2.28 8.63 10.17
C LEU A 15 -0.90 7.96 10.25
N LEU A 16 -0.59 7.29 11.36
CA LEU A 16 0.65 6.54 11.51
C LEU A 16 0.76 5.40 10.48
N CYS A 17 -0.27 4.54 10.38
CA CYS A 17 -0.27 3.44 9.43
C CYS A 17 -0.18 3.94 7.98
N SER A 18 -0.94 4.98 7.66
CA SER A 18 -0.96 5.62 6.34
C SER A 18 0.38 6.23 5.96
N ALA A 19 1.02 6.99 6.86
CA ALA A 19 2.34 7.56 6.61
C ALA A 19 3.39 6.47 6.37
N LEU A 20 3.39 5.41 7.17
CA LEU A 20 4.31 4.28 6.98
C LEU A 20 4.08 3.55 5.65
N LEU A 21 2.83 3.42 5.19
CA LEU A 21 2.50 2.85 3.88
C LEU A 21 3.00 3.70 2.72
N VAL A 22 2.84 5.02 2.81
CA VAL A 22 3.36 5.96 1.80
C VAL A 22 4.89 5.91 1.76
N ILE A 23 5.55 5.90 2.92
CA ILE A 23 7.00 5.72 3.01
C ILE A 23 7.42 4.40 2.36
N LYS A 24 6.70 3.30 2.62
CA LYS A 24 6.94 2.00 2.00
C LYS A 24 6.78 2.07 0.46
N MET A 25 5.85 2.85 -0.09
CA MET A 25 5.75 3.07 -1.54
C MET A 25 6.97 3.81 -2.09
N TYR A 26 7.47 4.83 -1.40
CA TYR A 26 8.72 5.50 -1.76
C TYR A 26 9.91 4.53 -1.74
N VAL A 27 9.98 3.63 -0.75
CA VAL A 27 11.01 2.58 -0.71
C VAL A 27 10.93 1.68 -1.95
N VAL A 28 9.73 1.27 -2.39
CA VAL A 28 9.57 0.49 -3.63
C VAL A 28 10.01 1.29 -4.87
N ALA A 29 9.75 2.60 -4.92
CA ALA A 29 10.23 3.47 -5.99
C ALA A 29 11.76 3.51 -6.05
N VAL A 30 12.42 3.69 -4.90
CA VAL A 30 13.89 3.67 -4.77
C VAL A 30 14.45 2.31 -5.20
N ILE A 31 13.88 1.20 -4.71
CA ILE A 31 14.27 -0.16 -5.12
C ILE A 31 14.17 -0.31 -6.65
N THR A 32 13.08 0.17 -7.25
CA THR A 32 12.89 0.11 -8.71
C THR A 32 14.03 0.82 -9.45
N GLY A 33 14.39 2.04 -9.03
CA GLY A 33 15.52 2.78 -9.61
C GLY A 33 16.85 2.06 -9.46
N GLN A 34 17.14 1.51 -8.27
CA GLN A 34 18.36 0.73 -8.03
C GLN A 34 18.43 -0.54 -8.87
N VAL A 35 17.31 -1.24 -9.06
CA VAL A 35 17.24 -2.42 -9.93
C VAL A 35 17.51 -2.03 -11.39
N ARG A 36 16.96 -0.91 -11.89
CA ARG A 36 17.25 -0.41 -13.25
C ARG A 36 18.74 -0.15 -13.46
N LEU A 37 19.39 0.52 -12.50
CA LEU A 37 20.83 0.80 -12.55
C LEU A 37 21.64 -0.51 -12.54
N ARG A 38 21.35 -1.42 -11.59
CA ARG A 38 22.07 -2.69 -11.44
C ARG A 38 21.93 -3.60 -12.67
N LYS A 39 20.76 -3.63 -13.30
CA LYS A 39 20.44 -4.50 -14.45
C LYS A 39 20.75 -3.85 -15.79
N LYS A 40 21.08 -2.55 -15.80
CA LYS A 40 21.12 -1.70 -17.00
C LYS A 40 19.89 -1.92 -17.88
N ALA A 41 18.74 -1.59 -17.30
CA ALA A 41 17.43 -1.75 -17.92
C ALA A 41 16.60 -0.48 -17.71
N PHE A 42 16.76 0.46 -18.63
CA PHE A 42 16.15 1.77 -18.59
C PHE A 42 14.90 1.82 -19.48
N ALA A 43 13.94 2.66 -19.09
CA ALA A 43 12.70 2.82 -19.86
C ALA A 43 12.89 3.80 -21.03
N ASN A 44 13.77 4.78 -20.87
CA ASN A 44 13.94 5.85 -21.82
C ASN A 44 15.32 5.78 -22.51
N PRO A 45 15.42 6.14 -23.79
CA PRO A 45 16.67 6.06 -24.56
C PRO A 45 17.78 7.00 -24.03
N GLU A 46 17.43 8.17 -23.51
CA GLU A 46 18.37 9.14 -22.93
C GLU A 46 19.04 8.60 -21.65
N ASP A 47 18.30 7.92 -20.79
CA ASP A 47 18.83 7.24 -19.61
C ASP A 47 19.79 6.11 -20.03
N ALA A 48 19.39 5.34 -21.04
CA ALA A 48 20.22 4.25 -21.57
C ALA A 48 21.53 4.78 -22.16
N GLN A 49 21.49 5.86 -22.95
CA GLN A 49 22.68 6.52 -23.49
C GLN A 49 23.60 7.03 -22.36
N ARG A 50 23.04 7.70 -21.35
CA ARG A 50 23.81 8.18 -20.19
C ARG A 50 24.50 7.06 -19.42
N HIS A 51 23.93 5.85 -19.45
CA HIS A 51 24.40 4.69 -18.69
C HIS A 51 25.03 3.56 -19.54
N GLY A 52 25.42 3.86 -20.78
CA GLY A 52 26.36 3.03 -21.56
C GLY A 52 25.88 2.58 -22.95
N GLY A 53 24.70 3.00 -23.42
CA GLY A 53 24.25 2.80 -24.80
C GLY A 53 22.77 2.42 -24.95
N LEU A 54 22.23 2.65 -26.15
CA LEU A 54 20.81 2.42 -26.50
C LEU A 54 20.34 0.98 -26.27
N GLN A 55 21.24 -0.01 -26.32
CA GLN A 55 20.91 -1.41 -26.02
C GLN A 55 20.42 -1.65 -24.58
N TYR A 56 20.65 -0.69 -23.66
CA TYR A 56 20.12 -0.73 -22.30
C TYR A 56 18.73 -0.11 -22.15
N CYS A 57 18.17 0.47 -23.22
CA CYS A 57 16.77 0.85 -23.30
C CYS A 57 15.94 -0.41 -23.56
N ARG A 58 15.64 -1.14 -22.49
CA ARG A 58 15.05 -2.49 -22.56
C ARG A 58 14.28 -2.82 -21.30
N ASN A 59 13.40 -3.80 -21.43
CA ASN A 59 12.68 -4.38 -20.30
C ASN A 59 13.55 -5.38 -19.54
N ASP A 60 13.28 -5.52 -18.23
CA ASP A 60 13.89 -6.51 -17.36
C ASP A 60 12.82 -7.09 -16.41
N PRO A 61 12.74 -8.44 -16.25
CA PRO A 61 11.71 -9.06 -15.43
C PRO A 61 11.68 -8.63 -13.96
N ASP A 62 12.82 -8.25 -13.37
CA ASP A 62 12.90 -7.77 -12.00
C ASP A 62 12.44 -6.30 -11.91
N VAL A 63 12.75 -5.46 -12.91
CA VAL A 63 12.20 -4.10 -13.01
C VAL A 63 10.68 -4.13 -13.14
N GLU A 64 10.15 -4.93 -14.06
CA GLU A 64 8.69 -5.08 -14.23
C GLU A 64 8.01 -5.61 -12.97
N ARG A 65 8.68 -6.50 -12.23
CA ARG A 65 8.17 -6.99 -10.94
C ARG A 65 8.06 -5.87 -9.92
N CYS A 66 9.05 -4.99 -9.84
CA CYS A 66 8.99 -3.82 -8.96
C CYS A 66 7.84 -2.89 -9.37
N LEU A 67 7.67 -2.65 -10.67
CA LEU A 67 6.55 -1.85 -11.19
C LEU A 67 5.19 -2.46 -10.88
N ARG A 68 5.02 -3.79 -11.02
CA ARG A 68 3.77 -4.46 -10.65
C ARG A 68 3.50 -4.41 -9.13
N ALA A 69 4.53 -4.51 -8.30
CA ALA A 69 4.38 -4.35 -6.86
C ALA A 69 3.92 -2.92 -6.51
N HIS A 70 4.56 -1.91 -7.10
CA HIS A 70 4.21 -0.51 -6.89
C HIS A 70 2.80 -0.20 -7.44
N ARG A 71 2.44 -0.72 -8.62
CA ARG A 71 1.08 -0.55 -9.17
C ARG A 71 0.03 -1.14 -8.26
N ASN A 72 0.25 -2.34 -7.73
CA ASN A 72 -0.68 -2.94 -6.78
C ASN A 72 -0.78 -2.15 -5.47
N ASP A 73 0.32 -1.52 -5.03
CA ASP A 73 0.27 -0.57 -3.92
C ASP A 73 -0.63 0.63 -4.23
N MET A 74 -0.53 1.22 -5.43
CA MET A 74 -1.43 2.31 -5.84
C MET A 74 -2.90 1.85 -5.86
N GLU A 75 -3.18 0.68 -6.42
CA GLU A 75 -4.52 0.09 -6.52
C GLU A 75 -5.18 -0.21 -5.15
N THR A 76 -4.41 -0.28 -4.06
CA THR A 76 -4.91 -0.72 -2.74
C THR A 76 -4.70 0.31 -1.63
N ILE A 77 -3.52 0.94 -1.57
CA ILE A 77 -3.19 1.94 -0.56
C ILE A 77 -3.95 3.23 -0.82
N TYR A 78 -4.09 3.69 -2.06
CA TYR A 78 -4.84 4.93 -2.32
C TYR A 78 -6.31 4.84 -1.90
N PRO A 79 -7.06 3.76 -2.22
CA PRO A 79 -8.38 3.56 -1.65
C PRO A 79 -8.38 3.50 -0.11
N PHE A 80 -7.40 2.83 0.51
CA PHE A 80 -7.30 2.77 1.97
C PHE A 80 -7.08 4.15 2.60
N LEU A 81 -6.26 5.02 1.99
CA LEU A 81 -6.04 6.38 2.48
C LEU A 81 -7.37 7.17 2.50
N PHE A 82 -8.19 7.01 1.48
CA PHE A 82 -9.52 7.63 1.44
C PHE A 82 -10.47 7.00 2.47
N LEU A 83 -10.67 5.68 2.39
CA LEU A 83 -11.62 4.95 3.22
C LEU A 83 -11.28 5.06 4.71
N GLY A 84 -10.03 4.86 5.08
CA GLY A 84 -9.59 4.94 6.47
C GLY A 84 -9.68 6.36 7.06
N PHE A 85 -9.48 7.40 6.23
CA PHE A 85 -9.68 8.78 6.65
C PHE A 85 -11.15 9.04 6.97
N VAL A 86 -12.05 8.77 6.02
CA VAL A 86 -13.50 8.96 6.23
C VAL A 86 -14.00 8.11 7.41
N TYR A 87 -13.61 6.83 7.45
CA TYR A 87 -13.98 5.90 8.52
C TYR A 87 -13.57 6.41 9.91
N SER A 88 -12.44 7.12 10.02
CA SER A 88 -11.98 7.67 11.30
C SER A 88 -12.93 8.71 11.92
N PHE A 89 -13.82 9.30 11.12
CA PHE A 89 -14.81 10.30 11.57
C PHE A 89 -16.22 9.73 11.76
N LEU A 90 -16.47 8.45 11.46
CA LEU A 90 -17.77 7.80 11.66
C LEU A 90 -18.05 7.39 13.12
N GLY A 91 -17.21 7.85 14.06
CA GLY A 91 -17.26 7.43 15.46
C GLY A 91 -17.10 5.92 15.68
N PRO A 92 -16.19 5.20 14.97
CA PRO A 92 -16.06 3.76 15.14
C PRO A 92 -15.50 3.41 16.51
N ASN A 93 -15.73 2.17 16.95
CA ASN A 93 -15.06 1.65 18.13
C ASN A 93 -13.52 1.73 17.96
N PRO A 94 -12.77 2.35 18.89
CA PRO A 94 -11.34 2.58 18.70
C PRO A 94 -10.49 1.32 18.56
N PHE A 95 -10.85 0.24 19.25
CA PHE A 95 -10.14 -1.04 19.13
C PHE A 95 -10.36 -1.64 17.74
N VAL A 96 -11.60 -1.68 17.29
CA VAL A 96 -11.97 -2.20 15.97
C VAL A 96 -11.28 -1.40 14.86
N ALA A 97 -11.26 -0.08 14.94
CA ALA A 97 -10.60 0.76 13.95
C ALA A 97 -9.08 0.51 13.88
N ARG A 98 -8.41 0.39 15.04
CA ARG A 98 -6.98 0.02 15.08
C ARG A 98 -6.73 -1.34 14.44
N MET A 99 -7.60 -2.32 14.66
CA MET A 99 -7.47 -3.63 14.01
C MET A 99 -7.60 -3.53 12.48
N HIS A 100 -8.55 -2.73 11.96
CA HIS A 100 -8.67 -2.50 10.52
C HIS A 100 -7.37 -1.94 9.93
N PHE A 101 -6.82 -0.90 10.55
CA PHE A 101 -5.60 -0.24 10.09
C PHE A 101 -4.38 -1.16 10.20
N LEU A 102 -4.24 -1.90 11.30
CA LEU A 102 -3.12 -2.83 11.51
C LEU A 102 -3.16 -4.02 10.56
N VAL A 103 -4.33 -4.64 10.35
CA VAL A 103 -4.48 -5.76 9.40
C VAL A 103 -4.14 -5.30 7.99
N PHE A 104 -4.63 -4.12 7.57
CA PHE A 104 -4.27 -3.54 6.28
C PHE A 104 -2.76 -3.31 6.19
N PHE A 105 -2.18 -2.60 7.17
CA PHE A 105 -0.76 -2.27 7.20
C PHE A 105 0.12 -3.52 7.09
N LEU A 106 -0.07 -4.51 7.98
CA LEU A 106 0.72 -5.73 8.00
C LEU A 106 0.52 -6.55 6.73
N GLY A 107 -0.71 -6.67 6.24
CA GLY A 107 -1.01 -7.35 4.98
C GLY A 107 -0.27 -6.71 3.80
N ARG A 108 -0.21 -5.38 3.72
CA ARG A 108 0.53 -4.67 2.68
C ARG A 108 2.06 -4.81 2.82
N MET A 109 2.59 -4.83 4.04
CA MET A 109 4.02 -5.09 4.27
C MET A 109 4.41 -6.50 3.80
N VAL A 110 3.65 -7.52 4.22
CA VAL A 110 3.86 -8.91 3.80
C VAL A 110 3.68 -9.05 2.29
N HIS A 111 2.68 -8.38 1.70
CA HIS A 111 2.46 -8.40 0.25
C HIS A 111 3.68 -7.88 -0.52
N THR A 112 4.24 -6.72 -0.15
CA THR A 112 5.44 -6.17 -0.81
C THR A 112 6.65 -7.10 -0.65
N VAL A 113 6.90 -7.64 0.56
CA VAL A 113 7.98 -8.60 0.81
C VAL A 113 7.80 -9.86 -0.05
N ALA A 114 6.59 -10.42 -0.09
CA ALA A 114 6.29 -11.60 -0.89
C ALA A 114 6.46 -11.34 -2.40
N TYR A 115 6.09 -10.14 -2.86
CA TYR A 115 6.20 -9.77 -4.27
C TYR A 115 7.66 -9.65 -4.72
N LEU A 116 8.45 -8.85 -4.00
CA LEU A 116 9.84 -8.53 -4.35
C LEU A 116 10.79 -9.69 -4.00
N GLY A 117 10.54 -10.38 -2.89
CA GLY A 117 11.28 -11.57 -2.45
C GLY A 117 10.95 -12.86 -3.22
N LYS A 118 10.06 -12.80 -4.21
CA LYS A 118 9.64 -13.95 -5.05
C LYS A 118 9.21 -15.17 -4.20
N LEU A 119 8.51 -14.92 -3.09
CA LEU A 119 8.05 -15.99 -2.22
C LEU A 119 7.07 -16.93 -2.93
N ARG A 120 7.04 -18.19 -2.52
CA ARG A 120 6.17 -19.22 -3.10
C ARG A 120 4.69 -18.82 -2.94
N ALA A 121 3.89 -19.11 -3.96
CA ALA A 121 2.44 -19.00 -3.84
C ALA A 121 1.91 -19.94 -2.73
N PRO A 122 0.85 -19.56 -1.98
CA PRO A 122 -0.04 -18.42 -2.22
C PRO A 122 0.25 -17.17 -1.38
N THR A 123 1.42 -17.04 -0.73
CA THR A 123 1.70 -16.01 0.29
C THR A 123 1.32 -14.59 -0.14
N ARG A 124 1.72 -14.17 -1.34
CA ARG A 124 1.37 -12.85 -1.89
C ARG A 124 -0.14 -12.68 -2.01
N SER A 125 -0.84 -13.65 -2.62
CA SER A 125 -2.27 -13.56 -2.86
C SER A 125 -3.05 -13.55 -1.54
N LEU A 126 -2.64 -14.36 -0.57
CA LEU A 126 -3.26 -14.38 0.76
C LEU A 126 -3.08 -13.04 1.49
N ALA A 127 -1.86 -12.48 1.47
CA ALA A 127 -1.59 -11.17 2.07
C ALA A 127 -2.42 -10.05 1.42
N TYR A 128 -2.59 -10.10 0.09
CA TYR A 128 -3.49 -9.19 -0.64
C TYR A 128 -4.93 -9.34 -0.13
N THR A 129 -5.48 -10.55 -0.14
CA THR A 129 -6.88 -10.80 0.25
C THR A 129 -7.14 -10.36 1.68
N LEU A 130 -6.26 -10.71 2.63
CA LEU A 130 -6.39 -10.31 4.03
C LEU A 130 -6.36 -8.79 4.21
N ALA A 131 -5.51 -8.08 3.45
CA ALA A 131 -5.48 -6.63 3.48
C ALA A 131 -6.77 -6.01 2.91
N GLN A 132 -7.44 -6.64 1.94
CA GLN A 132 -8.66 -6.07 1.37
C GLN A 132 -9.90 -6.20 2.27
N LEU A 133 -9.93 -7.15 3.20
CA LEU A 133 -11.04 -7.33 4.14
C LEU A 133 -11.39 -6.07 4.94
N PRO A 134 -10.44 -5.38 5.63
CA PRO A 134 -10.75 -4.14 6.33
C PRO A 134 -11.18 -3.02 5.37
N CYS A 135 -10.66 -2.95 4.15
CA CYS A 135 -11.12 -1.96 3.17
C CYS A 135 -12.58 -2.17 2.78
N ALA A 136 -12.97 -3.41 2.50
CA ALA A 136 -14.36 -3.74 2.18
C ALA A 136 -15.29 -3.43 3.36
N SER A 137 -14.88 -3.78 4.58
CA SER A 137 -15.60 -3.46 5.81
C SER A 137 -15.82 -1.95 6.00
N MET A 138 -14.78 -1.13 5.84
CA MET A 138 -14.89 0.33 5.96
C MET A 138 -15.76 0.91 4.85
N ALA A 139 -15.65 0.43 3.62
CA ALA A 139 -16.46 0.90 2.50
C ALA A 139 -17.96 0.65 2.75
N LEU A 140 -18.33 -0.56 3.22
CA LEU A 140 -19.73 -0.87 3.55
C LEU A 140 -20.27 0.01 4.67
N GLN A 141 -19.48 0.25 5.71
CA GLN A 141 -19.86 1.16 6.80
C GLN A 141 -20.05 2.60 6.30
N ILE A 142 -19.15 3.10 5.44
CA ILE A 142 -19.28 4.43 4.84
C ILE A 142 -20.55 4.52 3.99
N VAL A 143 -20.85 3.52 3.17
CA VAL A 143 -22.06 3.50 2.33
C VAL A 143 -23.32 3.50 3.19
N TRP A 144 -23.38 2.66 4.23
CA TRP A 144 -24.50 2.62 5.17
C TRP A 144 -24.71 3.98 5.86
N GLU A 145 -23.63 4.56 6.37
CA GLU A 145 -23.63 5.84 7.05
C GLU A 145 -24.03 7.00 6.13
N ALA A 146 -23.60 7.00 4.87
CA ALA A 146 -24.04 7.99 3.90
C ALA A 146 -25.51 7.82 3.53
N ALA A 147 -25.94 6.58 3.27
CA ALA A 147 -27.30 6.28 2.82
C ALA A 147 -28.37 6.63 3.87
N ARG A 148 -28.09 6.47 5.17
CA ARG A 148 -29.05 6.80 6.24
C ARG A 148 -29.25 8.31 6.48
N HIS A 149 -28.41 9.15 5.88
CA HIS A 149 -28.48 10.61 5.97
C HIS A 149 -28.97 11.27 4.66
N LEU A 150 -29.34 10.47 3.66
CA LEU A 150 -30.06 10.90 2.46
C LEU A 150 -31.56 10.75 2.68
#